data_AF-A0A951W8F4-F1
#
_entry.id   AF-A0A951W8F4-F1
#
_cell.length_a   1.000
_cell.length_b   1.000
_cell.length_c   1.000
_cell.angle_alpha   90.00
_cell.angle_beta   90.00
_cell.angle_gamma   90.00
#
_symmetry.space_group_name_H-M   'P 1'
#
loop_
_entity.id
_entity.type
_entity.pdbx_description
1 polymer ?
#
loop_
_entity_poly.entity_id
_entity_poly.type
_entity_poly.pdbx_seq_one_letter_code
_entity_poly.pdbx_strand_id
1 'polypeptide(L)'
;MRYRRDINSENSQTLIFSLGSNLGNKEKNIRNAIELLRMEFGSEDACSSFYETEPWGFQADSTFINCCIVFQSNLDPFHVLERIQIIEKKLGRTQKTLEGQYESRLIDVDIIYYGDKIVNDSQLNIPHPLLYQRDFVLIPLAEILPNFIDPIRKISIAQIKENQRKKYELVQKILRNI
;
A
#
# COMPACT_ATOMS: atom_id res chain seq x y z
N MET A 1 19.55 29.02 4.48
CA MET A 1 19.55 28.04 5.58
C MET A 1 19.87 26.67 4.98
N ARG A 2 21.11 26.19 5.11
CA ARG A 2 21.57 24.93 4.50
C ARG A 2 21.22 23.78 5.43
N TYR A 3 20.23 22.95 5.08
CA TYR A 3 20.04 21.66 5.75
C TYR A 3 21.15 20.72 5.28
N ARG A 4 22.09 20.42 6.18
CA ARG A 4 23.09 19.37 6.00
C ARG A 4 22.36 18.02 5.90
N ARG A 5 22.46 17.36 4.75
CA ARG A 5 22.16 15.93 4.62
C ARG A 5 23.37 15.15 5.10
N ASP A 6 23.41 14.88 6.40
CA ASP A 6 24.14 13.74 6.92
C ASP A 6 23.10 12.63 7.13
N ILE A 7 22.79 11.88 6.06
CA ILE A 7 21.93 10.69 6.14
C ILE A 7 22.84 9.49 5.97
N ASN A 8 23.15 8.82 7.08
CA ASN A 8 23.77 7.50 7.07
C ASN A 8 22.86 6.54 6.29
N SER A 9 23.39 5.93 5.23
CA SER A 9 22.67 4.96 4.38
C SER A 9 22.46 3.60 5.04
N GLU A 10 22.94 3.39 6.28
CA GLU A 10 22.96 2.09 6.96
C GLU A 10 21.63 1.72 7.65
N ASN A 11 20.68 2.65 7.77
CA ASN A 11 19.41 2.42 8.50
C ASN A 11 18.15 2.52 7.63
N SER A 12 18.29 2.51 6.30
CA SER A 12 17.12 2.50 5.43
C SER A 12 16.44 1.13 5.45
N GLN A 13 15.11 1.13 5.45
CA GLN A 13 14.29 -0.08 5.49
C GLN A 13 13.30 -0.07 4.33
N THR A 14 12.94 -1.27 3.88
CA THR A 14 11.95 -1.46 2.82
C THR A 14 10.57 -1.06 3.33
N LEU A 15 9.95 -0.06 2.69
CA LEU A 15 8.63 0.45 3.00
C LEU A 15 7.68 0.05 1.87
N ILE A 16 6.63 -0.70 2.20
CA ILE A 16 5.72 -1.27 1.22
C ILE A 16 4.33 -0.67 1.44
N PHE A 17 3.79 -0.01 0.42
CA PHE A 17 2.44 0.50 0.42
C PHE A 17 1.52 -0.30 -0.49
N SER A 18 0.23 -0.33 -0.16
CA SER A 18 -0.85 -0.66 -1.08
C SER A 18 -1.68 0.59 -1.35
N LEU A 19 -2.02 0.83 -2.61
CA LEU A 19 -2.85 1.94 -3.04
C LEU A 19 -4.15 1.39 -3.64
N GLY A 20 -5.26 2.08 -3.38
CA GLY A 20 -6.58 1.74 -3.91
C GLY A 20 -7.42 2.96 -4.27
N SER A 21 -8.19 2.90 -5.36
CA SER A 21 -9.13 3.95 -5.75
C SER A 21 -10.37 3.37 -6.44
N ASN A 22 -11.57 3.82 -6.08
CA ASN A 22 -12.81 3.42 -6.75
C ASN A 22 -13.69 4.59 -7.25
N LEU A 23 -13.37 5.85 -6.92
CA LEU A 23 -14.12 7.02 -7.37
C LEU A 23 -13.42 7.79 -8.49
N GLY A 24 -14.19 8.38 -9.40
CA GLY A 24 -13.70 9.27 -10.45
C GLY A 24 -12.72 8.58 -11.40
N ASN A 25 -11.66 9.28 -11.80
CA ASN A 25 -10.61 8.71 -12.65
C ASN A 25 -9.61 7.92 -11.79
N LYS A 26 -9.95 6.65 -11.52
CA LYS A 26 -9.22 5.74 -10.63
C LYS A 26 -7.72 5.65 -10.95
N GLU A 27 -7.38 5.53 -12.24
CA GLU A 27 -5.99 5.44 -12.68
C GLU A 27 -5.23 6.75 -12.40
N LYS A 28 -5.82 7.89 -12.77
CA LYS A 28 -5.22 9.20 -12.54
C LYS A 28 -5.02 9.46 -11.05
N ASN A 29 -5.95 9.05 -10.19
CA ASN A 29 -5.83 9.18 -8.75
C ASN A 29 -4.62 8.42 -8.21
N ILE A 30 -4.44 7.16 -8.62
CA ILE A 30 -3.28 6.35 -8.23
C ILE A 30 -1.98 6.96 -8.74
N ARG A 31 -1.93 7.39 -10.00
CA ARG A 31 -0.73 8.05 -10.55
C ARG A 31 -0.36 9.31 -9.79
N ASN A 32 -1.33 10.16 -9.47
CA ASN A 32 -1.09 11.36 -8.67
C ASN A 32 -0.60 11.02 -7.25
N ALA A 33 -1.12 9.95 -6.65
CA ALA A 33 -0.67 9.47 -5.34
C ALA A 33 0.78 8.98 -5.39
N ILE A 34 1.16 8.23 -6.43
CA ILE A 34 2.54 7.79 -6.67
C ILE A 34 3.48 9.01 -6.80
N GLU A 35 3.10 10.04 -7.56
CA GLU A 35 3.92 11.26 -7.67
C GLU A 35 4.10 11.96 -6.32
N LEU A 36 3.05 12.03 -5.50
CA LEU A 36 3.14 12.60 -4.15
C LEU A 36 4.03 11.75 -3.23
N LEU A 37 3.92 10.43 -3.30
CA LEU A 37 4.81 9.52 -2.57
C LEU A 37 6.27 9.68 -3.01
N ARG A 38 6.52 9.83 -4.32
CA ARG A 38 7.86 10.07 -4.86
C ARG A 38 8.49 11.35 -4.31
N MET A 39 7.69 12.40 -4.14
CA MET A 39 8.18 13.65 -3.53
C MET A 39 8.51 13.51 -2.04
N GLU A 40 7.83 12.63 -1.31
CA GLU A 40 8.07 12.41 0.13
C GLU A 40 9.19 11.39 0.40
N PHE A 41 9.28 10.31 -0.39
CA PHE A 41 10.13 9.15 -0.11
C PHE A 41 11.25 8.93 -1.15
N GLY A 42 11.30 9.73 -2.23
CA GLY A 42 12.25 9.55 -3.33
C GLY A 42 11.71 8.60 -4.41
N SER A 43 12.57 8.15 -5.33
CA SER A 43 12.16 7.17 -6.34
C SER A 43 11.76 5.85 -5.67
N GLU A 44 10.71 5.21 -6.19
CA GLU A 44 10.36 3.86 -5.77
C GLU A 44 11.37 2.83 -6.30
N ASP A 45 11.56 1.76 -5.53
CA ASP A 45 12.36 0.61 -5.94
C ASP A 45 11.56 -0.32 -6.89
N ALA A 46 10.24 -0.38 -6.69
CA ALA A 46 9.35 -1.18 -7.51
C ALA A 46 7.90 -0.69 -7.41
N CYS A 47 7.15 -0.83 -8.50
CA CYS A 47 5.71 -0.60 -8.57
C CYS A 47 5.05 -1.76 -9.32
N SER A 48 3.98 -2.32 -8.76
CA SER A 48 3.25 -3.41 -9.41
C SER A 48 2.47 -2.90 -10.63
N SER A 49 1.92 -3.84 -11.38
CA SER A 49 0.86 -3.53 -12.31
C SER A 49 -0.38 -2.98 -11.59
N PHE A 50 -1.26 -2.32 -12.34
CA PHE A 50 -2.59 -1.98 -11.85
C PHE A 50 -3.52 -3.17 -12.01
N TYR A 51 -4.30 -3.41 -10.95
CA TYR A 51 -5.25 -4.50 -10.87
C TYR A 51 -6.64 -3.97 -10.60
N GLU A 52 -7.59 -4.36 -11.42
CA GLU A 52 -9.01 -4.11 -11.18
C GLU A 52 -9.61 -5.24 -10.34
N THR A 53 -10.32 -4.86 -9.27
CA THR A 53 -10.93 -5.80 -8.34
C THR A 53 -12.32 -5.35 -7.92
N GLU A 54 -13.15 -6.32 -7.55
CA GLU A 54 -14.42 -6.02 -6.87
C GLU A 54 -14.17 -5.37 -5.50
N PRO A 55 -15.16 -4.61 -4.98
CA PRO A 55 -15.13 -4.10 -3.61
C PRO A 55 -15.04 -5.24 -2.58
N TRP A 56 -14.14 -5.11 -1.61
CA TRP A 56 -13.96 -6.11 -0.57
C TRP A 56 -14.78 -5.78 0.67
N GLY A 57 -15.67 -6.69 1.09
CA GLY A 57 -16.42 -6.56 2.35
C GLY A 57 -17.64 -5.63 2.30
N PHE A 58 -17.99 -5.07 1.15
CA PHE A 58 -19.21 -4.28 0.93
C PHE A 58 -19.61 -4.28 -0.55
N GLN A 59 -20.83 -3.83 -0.86
CA GLN A 59 -21.24 -3.58 -2.25
C GLN A 59 -20.93 -2.13 -2.62
N ALA A 60 -20.27 -1.92 -3.76
CA ALA A 60 -20.08 -0.60 -4.34
C ALA A 60 -20.55 -0.61 -5.81
N ASP A 61 -20.93 0.56 -6.31
CA ASP A 61 -21.38 0.73 -7.70
C ASP A 61 -20.22 0.67 -8.71
N SER A 62 -18.96 0.66 -8.23
CA SER A 62 -17.76 0.65 -9.04
C SER A 62 -16.67 -0.25 -8.48
N THR A 63 -15.93 -0.90 -9.37
CA THR A 63 -14.71 -1.65 -9.09
C THR A 63 -13.58 -0.74 -8.60
N PHE A 64 -12.63 -1.31 -7.86
CA PHE A 64 -11.39 -0.64 -7.45
C PHE A 64 -10.28 -0.85 -8.47
N ILE A 65 -9.37 0.12 -8.59
CA ILE A 65 -8.01 -0.14 -9.09
C ILE A 65 -7.08 -0.18 -7.89
N ASN A 66 -6.21 -1.19 -7.83
CA ASN A 66 -5.23 -1.40 -6.76
C ASN A 66 -3.82 -1.64 -7.30
N CYS A 67 -2.81 -1.26 -6.51
CA CYS A 67 -1.41 -1.61 -6.75
C CYS A 67 -0.58 -1.65 -5.46
N CYS A 68 0.61 -2.21 -5.53
CA CYS A 68 1.63 -2.12 -4.49
C CYS A 68 2.85 -1.35 -5.00
N ILE A 69 3.47 -0.58 -4.12
CA ILE A 69 4.68 0.20 -4.41
C ILE A 69 5.67 0.11 -3.25
N VAL A 70 6.96 0.14 -3.58
CA VAL A 70 8.06 -0.12 -2.65
C VAL A 70 9.00 1.07 -2.64
N PHE A 71 9.29 1.58 -1.45
CA PHE A 71 10.27 2.64 -1.23
C PHE A 71 11.31 2.19 -0.21
N GLN A 72 12.35 3.00 -0.08
CA GLN A 72 13.28 2.96 1.02
C GLN A 72 13.00 4.14 1.96
N SER A 73 12.92 3.87 3.26
CA SER A 73 12.72 4.92 4.25
C SER A 73 13.54 4.68 5.51
N ASN A 74 13.99 5.77 6.13
CA ASN A 74 14.58 5.80 7.46
C ASN A 74 13.70 6.54 8.48
N LEU A 75 12.47 6.92 8.07
CA LEU A 75 11.53 7.65 8.93
C LEU A 75 10.89 6.72 9.95
N ASP A 76 10.54 7.24 11.12
CA ASP A 76 9.71 6.48 12.04
C ASP A 76 8.36 6.06 11.38
N PRO A 77 7.85 4.83 11.60
CA PRO A 77 6.60 4.37 10.98
C PRO A 77 5.39 5.29 11.24
N PHE A 78 5.33 5.95 12.40
CA PHE A 78 4.26 6.91 12.69
C PHE A 78 4.41 8.19 11.87
N HIS A 79 5.64 8.66 11.61
CA HIS A 79 5.87 9.75 10.67
C HIS A 79 5.50 9.37 9.23
N VAL A 80 5.74 8.12 8.82
CA VAL A 80 5.26 7.63 7.52
C VAL A 80 3.73 7.69 7.44
N LEU A 81 3.04 7.23 8.50
CA LEU A 81 1.59 7.30 8.60
C LEU A 81 1.07 8.74 8.48
N GLU A 82 1.71 9.70 9.14
CA GLU A 82 1.35 11.12 9.00
C GLU A 82 1.50 11.63 7.56
N ARG A 83 2.60 11.26 6.89
CA ARG A 83 2.86 11.68 5.50
C ARG A 83 1.81 11.15 4.53
N ILE A 84 1.48 9.86 4.61
CA ILE A 84 0.46 9.28 3.72
C ILE A 84 -0.93 9.88 4.00
N GLN A 85 -1.30 10.14 5.25
CA GLN A 85 -2.57 10.81 5.57
C GLN A 85 -2.65 12.23 5.00
N ILE A 86 -1.53 12.96 4.94
CA ILE A 86 -1.46 14.27 4.28
C ILE A 86 -1.66 14.13 2.77
N ILE A 87 -1.07 13.12 2.14
CA ILE A 87 -1.24 12.82 0.70
C ILE A 87 -2.70 12.53 0.37
N GLU A 88 -3.36 11.67 1.14
CA GLU A 88 -4.78 11.34 0.93
C GLU A 88 -5.66 12.58 1.04
N LYS A 89 -5.42 13.43 2.06
CA LYS A 89 -6.15 14.70 2.23
C LYS A 89 -5.94 15.63 1.04
N LYS A 90 -4.70 15.77 0.53
CA LYS A 90 -4.38 16.60 -0.64
C LYS A 90 -5.11 16.13 -1.90
N LEU A 91 -5.31 14.83 -2.06
CA LEU A 91 -6.00 14.25 -3.21
C LEU A 91 -7.52 14.28 -3.10
N GLY A 92 -8.08 14.72 -1.98
CA GLY A 92 -9.52 14.94 -1.82
C GLY A 92 -10.20 14.03 -0.82
N ARG A 93 -9.46 13.33 0.05
CA ARG A 93 -10.06 12.67 1.22
C ARG A 93 -10.49 13.75 2.23
N THR A 94 -11.78 14.06 2.25
CA THR A 94 -12.34 15.15 3.06
C THR A 94 -12.74 14.73 4.48
N GLN A 95 -12.95 13.44 4.76
CA GLN A 95 -13.34 12.92 6.09
C GLN A 95 -12.71 11.56 6.42
N LYS A 96 -12.56 11.26 7.73
CA LYS A 96 -12.23 9.92 8.22
C LYS A 96 -13.46 9.02 8.09
N THR A 97 -13.21 7.77 7.71
CA THR A 97 -14.13 6.63 7.87
C THR A 97 -14.86 6.70 9.21
N LEU A 98 -16.19 6.81 9.28
CA LEU A 98 -16.91 6.43 10.49
C LEU A 98 -16.59 4.95 10.78
N GLU A 99 -16.26 4.62 12.02
CA GLU A 99 -15.77 3.29 12.40
C GLU A 99 -16.73 2.19 11.92
N GLY A 100 -16.22 1.29 11.08
CA GLY A 100 -16.93 0.07 10.65
C GLY A 100 -17.59 0.09 9.26
N GLN A 101 -17.49 1.18 8.49
CA GLN A 101 -18.01 1.20 7.11
C GLN A 101 -16.88 1.30 6.08
N TYR A 102 -16.85 0.39 5.11
CA TYR A 102 -16.00 0.58 3.92
C TYR A 102 -16.74 1.54 2.99
N GLU A 103 -16.10 2.66 2.66
CA GLU A 103 -16.68 3.70 1.81
C GLU A 103 -15.88 3.84 0.53
N SER A 104 -16.54 4.29 -0.53
CA SER A 104 -15.87 4.70 -1.76
C SER A 104 -14.92 5.86 -1.49
N ARG A 105 -13.67 5.76 -1.97
CA ARG A 105 -12.61 6.75 -1.78
C ARG A 105 -11.98 7.12 -3.11
N LEU A 106 -11.55 8.38 -3.18
CA LEU A 106 -10.76 8.88 -4.30
C LEU A 106 -9.35 8.26 -4.31
N ILE A 107 -8.75 8.07 -3.13
CA ILE A 107 -7.51 7.32 -2.95
C ILE A 107 -7.44 6.79 -1.52
N ASP A 108 -6.85 5.62 -1.35
CA ASP A 108 -6.46 5.01 -0.07
C ASP A 108 -5.00 4.58 -0.17
N VAL A 109 -4.20 4.86 0.87
CA VAL A 109 -2.78 4.47 0.95
C VAL A 109 -2.53 3.76 2.27
N ASP A 110 -2.33 2.44 2.22
CA ASP A 110 -2.09 1.59 3.38
C ASP A 110 -0.60 1.22 3.52
N ILE A 111 -0.07 1.26 4.74
CA ILE A 111 1.26 0.69 5.06
C ILE A 111 1.11 -0.82 5.23
N ILE A 112 1.70 -1.61 4.33
CA ILE A 112 1.64 -3.08 4.38
C ILE A 112 2.79 -3.66 5.20
N TYR A 113 4.02 -3.21 4.92
CA TYR A 113 5.22 -3.60 5.66
C TYR A 113 6.16 -2.40 5.84
N TYR A 114 6.96 -2.46 6.91
CA TYR A 114 8.11 -1.57 7.12
C TYR A 114 9.27 -2.44 7.63
N GLY A 115 10.16 -2.85 6.73
CA GLY A 115 11.25 -3.77 7.03
C GLY A 115 10.75 -5.03 7.72
N ASP A 116 11.40 -5.41 8.80
CA ASP A 116 11.00 -6.50 9.69
C ASP A 116 10.21 -6.02 10.93
N LYS A 117 9.82 -4.74 10.97
CA LYS A 117 9.13 -4.15 12.13
C LYS A 117 7.78 -4.82 12.36
N ILE A 118 7.49 -5.04 13.63
CA ILE A 118 6.17 -5.44 14.12
C ILE A 118 5.67 -4.31 15.02
N VAL A 119 4.62 -3.62 14.58
CA VAL A 119 3.97 -2.54 15.33
C VAL A 119 2.56 -3.00 15.66
N ASN A 120 2.20 -2.94 16.94
CA ASN A 120 0.86 -3.22 17.44
C ASN A 120 0.42 -2.02 18.28
N ASP A 121 -0.14 -1.02 17.61
CA ASP A 121 -0.63 0.21 18.22
C ASP A 121 -2.07 0.49 17.77
N SER A 122 -2.82 1.20 18.60
CA SER A 122 -4.16 1.70 18.29
C SER A 122 -4.24 2.50 16.98
N GLN A 123 -3.16 3.19 16.59
CA GLN A 123 -3.11 4.06 15.42
C GLN A 123 -2.48 3.36 14.20
N LEU A 124 -1.61 2.38 14.42
CA LEU A 124 -0.81 1.76 13.36
C LEU A 124 -0.51 0.30 13.70
N ASN A 125 -0.78 -0.58 12.74
CA ASN A 125 -0.43 -2.00 12.82
C ASN A 125 0.40 -2.39 11.61
N ILE A 126 1.60 -2.92 11.86
CA ILE A 126 2.53 -3.39 10.83
C ILE A 126 3.01 -4.79 11.23
N PRO A 127 2.99 -5.78 10.32
CA PRO A 127 2.35 -5.76 9.01
C PRO A 127 0.85 -5.45 9.08
N HIS A 128 0.27 -4.97 7.98
CA HIS A 128 -1.16 -4.62 7.95
C HIS A 128 -2.04 -5.84 8.33
N PRO A 129 -2.94 -5.75 9.33
CA PRO A 129 -3.55 -6.92 9.96
C PRO A 129 -4.39 -7.76 8.98
N LEU A 130 -5.02 -7.11 7.99
CA LEU A 130 -5.87 -7.77 7.00
C LEU A 130 -5.13 -8.12 5.70
N LEU A 131 -3.82 -7.93 5.60
CA LEU A 131 -3.08 -8.15 4.35
C LEU A 131 -3.25 -9.59 3.84
N TYR A 132 -3.31 -10.55 4.75
CA TYR A 132 -3.49 -11.98 4.46
C TYR A 132 -4.94 -12.36 4.12
N GLN A 133 -5.84 -11.42 3.95
CA GLN A 133 -7.23 -11.68 3.54
C GLN A 133 -7.58 -10.93 2.25
N ARG A 134 -6.63 -10.14 1.72
CA ARG A 134 -6.84 -9.18 0.64
C ARG A 134 -5.98 -9.57 -0.56
N ASP A 135 -6.61 -10.21 -1.54
CA ASP A 135 -5.93 -10.61 -2.78
C ASP A 135 -5.46 -9.41 -3.61
N PHE A 136 -6.20 -8.30 -3.54
CA PHE A 136 -5.80 -7.03 -4.15
C PHE A 136 -4.54 -6.40 -3.52
N VAL A 137 -4.03 -6.96 -2.41
CA VAL A 137 -2.72 -6.63 -1.82
C VAL A 137 -1.71 -7.74 -2.13
N LEU A 138 -2.05 -9.01 -1.88
CA LEU A 138 -1.12 -10.13 -2.03
C LEU A 138 -0.72 -10.40 -3.49
N ILE A 139 -1.65 -10.30 -4.44
CA ILE A 139 -1.36 -10.58 -5.85
C ILE A 139 -0.41 -9.52 -6.42
N PRO A 140 -0.65 -8.20 -6.26
CA PRO A 140 0.28 -7.18 -6.73
C PRO A 140 1.62 -7.20 -5.98
N LEU A 141 1.61 -7.48 -4.67
CA LEU A 141 2.86 -7.57 -3.90
C LEU A 141 3.72 -8.75 -4.34
N ALA A 142 3.11 -9.92 -4.57
CA ALA A 142 3.83 -11.10 -5.05
C ALA A 142 4.38 -10.92 -6.48
N GLU A 143 3.84 -9.99 -7.27
CA GLU A 143 4.39 -9.64 -8.59
C GLU A 143 5.78 -8.99 -8.46
N ILE A 144 5.96 -8.11 -7.47
CA ILE A 144 7.16 -7.26 -7.36
C ILE A 144 8.14 -7.71 -6.28
N LEU A 145 7.67 -8.38 -5.23
CA LEU A 145 8.48 -8.82 -4.08
C LEU A 145 8.10 -10.26 -3.65
N PRO A 146 8.18 -11.27 -4.54
CA PRO A 146 7.77 -12.64 -4.21
C PRO A 146 8.59 -13.27 -3.07
N ASN A 147 9.86 -12.87 -2.93
CA ASN A 147 10.81 -13.43 -1.98
C ASN A 147 10.90 -12.65 -0.66
N PHE A 148 10.16 -11.54 -0.52
CA PHE A 148 10.12 -10.80 0.74
C PHE A 148 9.57 -11.69 1.86
N ILE A 149 10.26 -11.76 3.00
CA ILE A 149 9.90 -12.62 4.12
C ILE A 149 9.02 -11.85 5.08
N ASP A 150 7.80 -12.35 5.30
CA ASP A 150 6.89 -11.80 6.29
C ASP A 150 7.47 -11.95 7.72
N PRO A 151 7.57 -10.87 8.50
CA PRO A 151 8.21 -10.92 9.82
C PRO A 151 7.41 -11.70 10.86
N ILE A 152 6.12 -11.95 10.66
CA ILE A 152 5.26 -12.71 11.58
C ILE A 152 5.25 -14.20 11.22
N ARG A 153 4.94 -14.56 9.98
CA ARG A 153 4.79 -15.93 9.48
C ARG A 153 6.09 -16.59 9.09
N LYS A 154 7.17 -15.82 8.91
CA LYS A 154 8.52 -16.29 8.53
C LYS A 154 8.55 -17.10 7.22
N ILE A 155 7.64 -16.79 6.30
CA ILE A 155 7.58 -17.36 4.96
C ILE A 155 7.49 -16.24 3.92
N SER A 156 7.81 -16.54 2.67
CA SER A 156 7.82 -15.53 1.61
C SER A 156 6.41 -15.11 1.19
N ILE A 157 6.27 -13.91 0.62
CA ILE A 157 4.99 -13.46 0.03
C ILE A 157 4.46 -14.46 -1.00
N ALA A 158 5.33 -15.06 -1.82
CA ALA A 158 4.94 -16.09 -2.78
C ALA A 158 4.30 -17.31 -2.08
N GLN A 159 4.91 -17.79 -1.00
CA GLN A 159 4.36 -18.90 -0.20
C GLN A 159 3.05 -18.52 0.48
N ILE A 160 2.93 -17.30 1.00
CA ILE A 160 1.67 -16.81 1.60
C ILE A 160 0.55 -16.83 0.56
N LYS A 161 0.80 -16.27 -0.64
CA LYS A 161 -0.16 -16.25 -1.73
C LYS A 161 -0.57 -17.66 -2.16
N GLU A 162 0.38 -18.59 -2.28
CA GLU A 162 0.10 -19.99 -2.64
C GLU A 162 -0.78 -20.70 -1.59
N ASN A 163 -0.50 -20.47 -0.31
CA ASN A 163 -1.29 -21.05 0.79
C ASN A 163 -2.74 -20.51 0.83
N GLN A 164 -3.02 -19.38 0.17
CA GLN A 164 -4.35 -18.76 0.12
C GLN A 164 -5.17 -19.10 -1.11
N ARG A 165 -4.65 -19.94 -2.02
CA ARG A 165 -5.15 -20.15 -3.39
C ARG A 165 -6.58 -20.73 -3.52
N LYS A 166 -7.33 -20.86 -2.42
CA LYS A 166 -8.68 -21.45 -2.36
C LYS A 166 -9.84 -20.43 -2.24
N LYS A 167 -9.65 -19.12 -2.41
CA LYS A 167 -10.68 -18.10 -2.09
C LYS A 167 -10.97 -16.98 -3.10
N TYR A 168 -10.37 -16.97 -4.29
CA TYR A 168 -10.28 -15.75 -5.12
C TYR A 168 -11.63 -15.13 -5.55
N GLU A 169 -11.79 -13.85 -5.18
CA GLU A 169 -12.56 -12.86 -5.92
C GLU A 169 -11.81 -12.47 -7.22
N LEU A 170 -12.51 -11.97 -8.23
CA LEU A 170 -11.93 -11.69 -9.54
C LEU A 170 -10.91 -10.54 -9.45
N VAL A 171 -9.63 -10.85 -9.64
CA VAL A 171 -8.54 -9.86 -9.73
C VAL A 171 -8.00 -9.86 -11.16
N GLN A 172 -8.26 -8.79 -11.91
CA GLN A 172 -7.81 -8.66 -13.31
C GLN A 172 -6.64 -7.69 -13.40
N LYS A 173 -5.52 -8.14 -13.97
CA LYS A 173 -4.39 -7.27 -14.28
C LYS A 173 -4.74 -6.43 -15.51
N ILE A 174 -4.72 -5.11 -15.38
CA ILE A 174 -5.18 -4.20 -16.45
C ILE A 174 -4.04 -3.42 -17.11
N LEU A 175 -2.95 -3.07 -16.42
CA LEU A 175 -1.85 -2.26 -16.97
C LEU A 175 -0.51 -2.60 -16.32
N ARG A 176 0.60 -2.60 -17.09
CA ARG A 176 1.96 -2.58 -16.54
C ARG A 176 2.37 -1.12 -16.30
N ASN A 177 2.95 -0.82 -15.14
CA ASN A 177 3.54 0.50 -14.89
C ASN A 177 4.98 0.59 -15.38
N ILE A 178 5.40 1.82 -15.70
CA ILE A 178 6.70 2.22 -16.25
C ILE A 178 7.37 3.15 -15.24
#